data_AF-A0A9D5LR34-F1
#
_entry.id   AF-A0A9D5LR34-F1
#
_cell.length_a   1.000
_cell.length_b   1.000
_cell.length_c   1.000
_cell.angle_alpha   90.00
_cell.angle_beta   90.00
_cell.angle_gamma   90.00
#
_symmetry.space_group_name_H-M   'P 1'
#
loop_
_entity.id
_entity.type
_entity.pdbx_description
1 polymer ?
#
loop_
_entity_poly.entity_id
_entity_poly.type
_entity_poly.pdbx_seq_one_letter_code
_entity_poly.pdbx_strand_id
1 'polypeptide(L)'
;MNTPNYPDIDFGAFRKAIEDKARTLLNEVNEDNLKYFSEETKKIAEAAMENYIFHVYDLYSEGARKITDLSLLEQFTAYSSGYQGQMLKWNEEHPIVLTEQTISIPAEPAEPEKVMSPIPVFAIGTAVAVGLYIFTNVWVALAAELLAVALSYRQVVAKKQADIKFEAKKADYKRSIKKLKRDLVLGLTKDLEEWLTQGKAASDAILHSYNL
;
A
#
# COMPACT_ATOMS: atom_id res chain seq x y z
N MET A 1 -1.67 37.52 -1.95
CA MET A 1 -0.91 36.92 -3.06
C MET A 1 -1.61 35.61 -3.38
N ASN A 2 -2.40 35.57 -4.46
CA ASN A 2 -3.01 34.33 -4.92
C ASN A 2 -1.91 33.53 -5.62
N THR A 3 -1.46 32.45 -5.00
CA THR A 3 -0.72 31.40 -5.73
C THR A 3 -1.64 30.91 -6.85
N PRO A 4 -1.30 31.11 -8.13
CA PRO A 4 -2.12 30.58 -9.21
C PRO A 4 -2.09 29.06 -9.09
N ASN A 5 -3.27 28.42 -8.97
CA ASN A 5 -3.46 26.97 -8.83
C ASN A 5 -2.62 26.23 -9.88
N TYR A 6 -1.47 25.70 -9.46
CA TYR A 6 -0.82 24.63 -10.20
C TYR A 6 -1.61 23.35 -9.90
N PRO A 7 -1.75 22.43 -10.87
CA PRO A 7 -2.24 21.10 -10.59
C PRO A 7 -1.36 20.51 -9.48
N ASP A 8 -1.99 19.93 -8.48
CA ASP A 8 -1.28 19.27 -7.40
C ASP A 8 -2.02 18.00 -7.03
N ILE A 9 -1.29 17.07 -6.42
CA ILE A 9 -1.85 15.80 -5.95
C ILE A 9 -2.49 16.05 -4.59
N ASP A 10 -3.79 15.77 -4.46
CA ASP A 10 -4.48 15.86 -3.17
C ASP A 10 -4.10 14.67 -2.27
N PHE A 11 -2.98 14.83 -1.55
CA PHE A 11 -2.51 13.85 -0.57
C PHE A 11 -3.50 13.63 0.57
N GLY A 12 -4.38 14.59 0.88
CA GLY A 12 -5.43 14.42 1.88
C GLY A 12 -6.48 13.41 1.41
N ALA A 13 -6.99 13.58 0.19
CA ALA A 13 -7.92 12.64 -0.44
C ALA A 13 -7.28 11.27 -0.66
N PHE A 14 -6.03 11.23 -1.10
CA PHE A 14 -5.26 10.00 -1.29
C PHE A 14 -5.16 9.16 -0.01
N ARG A 15 -4.70 9.75 1.11
CA ARG A 15 -4.62 9.07 2.41
C ARG A 15 -5.98 8.53 2.83
N LYS A 16 -7.03 9.35 2.70
CA LYS A 16 -8.38 8.96 3.06
C LYS A 16 -8.86 7.76 2.27
N ALA A 17 -8.58 7.71 0.96
CA ALA A 17 -8.94 6.57 0.11
C ALA A 17 -8.24 5.28 0.55
N ILE A 18 -6.94 5.33 0.89
CA ILE A 18 -6.21 4.18 1.43
C ILE A 18 -6.79 3.73 2.76
N GLU A 19 -7.06 4.68 3.67
CA GLU A 19 -7.66 4.36 4.96
C GLU A 19 -9.05 3.72 4.82
N ASP A 20 -9.87 4.19 3.88
CA ASP A 20 -11.19 3.62 3.60
C ASP A 20 -11.06 2.17 3.10
N LYS A 21 -10.11 1.89 2.18
CA LYS A 21 -9.83 0.51 1.76
C LYS A 21 -9.30 -0.36 2.89
N ALA A 22 -8.45 0.18 3.75
CA ALA A 22 -7.96 -0.53 4.94
C ALA A 22 -9.10 -0.84 5.91
N ARG A 23 -10.07 0.07 6.09
CA ARG A 23 -11.26 -0.16 6.92
C ARG A 23 -12.14 -1.28 6.37
N THR A 24 -12.33 -1.35 5.05
CA THR A 24 -13.18 -2.38 4.42
C THR A 24 -12.48 -3.73 4.31
N LEU A 25 -11.23 -3.76 3.87
CA LEU A 25 -10.52 -5.01 3.54
C LEU A 25 -9.80 -5.60 4.74
N LEU A 26 -9.22 -4.77 5.62
CA LEU A 26 -8.49 -5.23 6.81
C LEU A 26 -9.36 -5.23 8.08
N ASN A 27 -10.68 -5.30 7.92
CA ASN A 27 -11.59 -5.60 9.04
C ASN A 27 -11.40 -7.05 9.50
N GLU A 28 -11.33 -7.97 8.54
CA GLU A 28 -10.92 -9.34 8.74
C GLU A 28 -9.57 -9.56 8.07
N VAL A 29 -8.55 -9.93 8.84
CA VAL A 29 -7.20 -10.18 8.28
C VAL A 29 -7.11 -11.62 7.82
N ASN A 30 -6.99 -11.82 6.51
CA ASN A 30 -6.68 -13.08 5.82
C ASN A 30 -5.82 -12.78 4.57
N GLU A 31 -5.37 -13.83 3.88
CA GLU A 31 -4.52 -13.72 2.68
C GLU A 31 -5.19 -12.90 1.56
N ASP A 32 -6.41 -13.27 1.18
CA ASP A 32 -7.17 -12.61 0.11
C ASP A 32 -7.36 -11.11 0.39
N ASN A 33 -7.74 -10.75 1.62
CA ASN A 33 -7.96 -9.37 2.00
C ASN A 33 -6.68 -8.55 2.02
N LEU A 34 -5.54 -9.15 2.40
CA LEU A 34 -4.23 -8.48 2.31
C LEU A 34 -3.83 -8.27 0.85
N LYS A 35 -4.04 -9.27 -0.01
CA LYS A 35 -3.82 -9.16 -1.46
C LYS A 35 -4.67 -8.06 -2.08
N TYR A 36 -5.99 -8.10 -1.86
CA TYR A 36 -6.90 -7.07 -2.38
C TYR A 36 -6.56 -5.69 -1.84
N PHE A 37 -6.13 -5.57 -0.58
CA PHE A 37 -5.70 -4.30 -0.04
C PHE A 37 -4.48 -3.75 -0.77
N SER A 38 -3.47 -4.56 -1.03
CA SER A 38 -2.29 -4.15 -1.81
C SER A 38 -2.64 -3.78 -3.25
N GLU A 39 -3.49 -4.56 -3.92
CA GLU A 39 -3.93 -4.26 -5.29
C GLU A 39 -4.74 -2.96 -5.38
N GLU A 40 -5.66 -2.74 -4.44
CA GLU A 40 -6.50 -1.54 -4.44
C GLU A 40 -5.71 -0.28 -4.07
N THR A 41 -4.75 -0.37 -3.16
CA THR A 41 -3.86 0.76 -2.82
C THR A 41 -2.93 1.13 -3.98
N LYS A 42 -2.45 0.13 -4.73
CA LYS A 42 -1.72 0.35 -6.00
C LYS A 42 -2.57 1.17 -6.98
N LYS A 43 -3.79 0.70 -7.28
CA LYS A 43 -4.70 1.37 -8.22
C LYS A 43 -5.02 2.80 -7.80
N ILE A 44 -5.18 3.06 -6.49
CA ILE A 44 -5.41 4.41 -5.98
C ILE A 44 -4.22 5.34 -6.30
N ALA A 45 -2.98 4.87 -6.12
CA ALA A 45 -1.80 5.66 -6.42
C ALA A 45 -1.64 5.90 -7.94
N GLU A 46 -1.80 4.86 -8.75
CA GLU A 46 -1.73 4.98 -10.22
C GLU A 46 -2.80 5.96 -10.75
N ALA A 47 -4.04 5.86 -10.26
CA ALA A 47 -5.11 6.77 -10.62
C ALA A 47 -4.84 8.22 -10.16
N ALA A 48 -4.24 8.41 -8.98
CA ALA A 48 -3.88 9.75 -8.51
C ALA A 48 -2.82 10.41 -9.43
N MET A 49 -1.81 9.65 -9.86
CA MET A 49 -0.80 10.12 -10.82
C MET A 49 -1.41 10.39 -12.20
N GLU A 50 -2.25 9.49 -12.70
CA GLU A 50 -2.91 9.63 -14.00
C GLU A 50 -3.80 10.88 -14.04
N ASN A 51 -4.65 11.09 -13.02
CA ASN A 51 -5.49 12.28 -12.92
C ASN A 51 -4.66 13.57 -12.87
N TYR A 52 -3.53 13.54 -12.15
CA TYR A 52 -2.60 14.67 -12.10
C TYR A 52 -2.01 14.98 -13.48
N ILE A 53 -1.52 13.97 -14.20
CA ILE A 53 -0.97 14.11 -15.56
C ILE A 53 -2.02 14.70 -16.50
N PHE A 54 -3.26 14.20 -16.47
CA PHE A 54 -4.34 14.74 -17.31
C PHE A 54 -4.65 16.19 -16.99
N HIS A 55 -4.72 16.56 -15.71
CA HIS A 55 -4.94 17.96 -15.33
C HIS A 55 -3.81 18.89 -15.79
N VAL A 56 -2.54 18.47 -15.70
CA VAL A 56 -1.42 19.26 -16.22
C VAL A 56 -1.52 19.38 -17.74
N TYR A 57 -1.78 18.28 -18.44
CA TYR A 57 -1.96 18.30 -19.89
C TYR A 57 -3.05 19.29 -20.30
N ASP A 58 -4.25 19.16 -19.73
CA ASP A 58 -5.41 20.01 -20.04
C ASP A 58 -5.14 21.48 -19.72
N LEU A 59 -4.47 21.78 -18.60
CA LEU A 59 -4.15 23.14 -18.19
C LEU A 59 -3.34 23.91 -19.25
N TYR A 60 -2.39 23.23 -19.91
CA TYR A 60 -1.47 23.82 -20.87
C TYR A 60 -1.88 23.60 -22.35
N SER A 61 -2.71 22.61 -22.67
CA SER A 61 -3.19 22.37 -24.04
C SER A 61 -4.42 23.22 -24.40
N GLU A 62 -5.40 23.27 -23.51
CA GLU A 62 -6.71 23.90 -23.77
C GLU A 62 -7.20 24.81 -22.63
N GLY A 63 -6.60 24.72 -21.46
CA GLY A 63 -7.05 25.34 -20.23
C GLY A 63 -6.54 26.76 -19.97
N ALA A 64 -6.56 27.15 -18.68
CA ALA A 64 -6.27 28.51 -18.24
C ALA A 64 -4.84 29.00 -18.55
N ARG A 65 -3.90 28.08 -18.82
CA ARG A 65 -2.52 28.38 -19.21
C ARG A 65 -2.19 27.84 -20.60
N LYS A 66 -3.20 27.76 -21.47
CA LYS A 66 -3.04 27.33 -22.84
C LYS A 66 -1.82 27.96 -23.50
N ILE A 67 -0.94 27.12 -24.01
CA ILE A 67 0.22 27.53 -24.79
C ILE A 67 -0.28 28.22 -26.06
N THR A 68 0.18 29.45 -26.30
CA THR A 68 -0.22 30.27 -27.46
C THR A 68 0.73 30.13 -28.64
N ASP A 69 1.99 29.75 -28.39
CA ASP A 69 2.95 29.38 -29.42
C ASP A 69 2.56 28.02 -30.03
N LEU A 70 2.17 28.01 -31.30
CA LEU A 70 1.71 26.81 -31.99
C LEU A 70 2.79 25.73 -32.09
N SER A 71 4.06 26.11 -32.29
CA SER A 71 5.16 25.15 -32.38
C SER A 71 5.43 24.49 -31.04
N LEU A 72 5.38 25.28 -29.96
CA LEU A 72 5.51 24.75 -28.59
C LEU A 72 4.32 23.85 -28.23
N LEU A 73 3.10 24.24 -28.60
CA LEU A 73 1.89 23.44 -28.37
C LEU A 73 1.94 22.10 -29.13
N GLU A 74 2.38 22.09 -30.39
CA GLU A 74 2.59 20.86 -31.17
C GLU A 74 3.61 19.93 -30.50
N GLN A 75 4.73 20.49 -29.99
CA GLN A 75 5.73 19.71 -29.26
C GLN A 75 5.20 19.18 -27.92
N PHE A 76 4.44 19.98 -27.18
CA PHE A 76 3.87 19.61 -25.88
C PHE A 76 2.82 18.51 -26.02
N THR A 77 1.99 18.58 -27.05
CA THR A 77 0.88 17.65 -27.32
C THR A 77 1.28 16.43 -28.15
N ALA A 78 2.53 16.36 -28.60
CA ALA A 78 3.03 15.23 -29.38
C ALA A 78 2.80 13.90 -28.66
N TYR A 79 2.18 12.93 -29.34
CA TYR A 79 1.68 11.70 -28.71
C TYR A 79 2.74 10.93 -27.91
N SER A 80 3.92 10.69 -28.49
CA SER A 80 4.97 9.87 -27.87
C SER A 80 6.08 10.67 -27.19
N SER A 81 6.28 11.92 -27.60
CA SER A 81 7.40 12.77 -27.13
C SER A 81 6.95 14.01 -26.37
N GLY A 82 5.65 14.32 -26.36
CA GLY A 82 5.05 15.41 -25.61
C GLY A 82 4.97 15.10 -24.12
N TYR A 83 4.39 16.02 -23.36
CA TYR A 83 4.32 15.93 -21.90
C TYR A 83 3.70 14.61 -21.43
N GLN A 84 2.53 14.25 -21.95
CA GLN A 84 1.83 13.03 -21.54
C GLN A 84 2.62 11.77 -21.90
N GLY A 85 3.21 11.71 -23.11
CA GLY A 85 4.05 10.59 -23.53
C GLY A 85 5.28 10.40 -22.63
N GLN A 86 5.94 11.50 -22.24
CA GLN A 86 7.07 11.45 -21.31
C GLN A 86 6.67 11.01 -19.91
N MET A 87 5.52 11.47 -19.39
CA MET A 87 5.00 11.03 -18.09
C MET A 87 4.55 9.56 -18.09
N LEU A 88 3.93 9.09 -19.17
CA LEU A 88 3.59 7.68 -19.33
C LEU A 88 4.86 6.81 -19.33
N LYS A 89 5.90 7.25 -20.04
CA LYS A 89 7.20 6.58 -20.02
C LYS A 89 7.81 6.56 -18.61
N TRP A 90 7.71 7.66 -17.86
CA TRP A 90 8.18 7.69 -16.47
C TRP A 90 7.44 6.67 -15.59
N ASN A 91 6.11 6.55 -15.73
CA ASN A 91 5.32 5.54 -15.03
C ASN A 91 5.75 4.11 -15.38
N GLU A 92 6.06 3.83 -16.66
CA GLU A 92 6.57 2.53 -17.12
C GLU A 92 7.94 2.20 -16.54
N GLU A 93 8.81 3.19 -16.40
CA GLU A 93 10.16 3.06 -15.83
C GLU A 93 10.15 2.95 -14.28
N HIS A 94 9.08 3.43 -13.63
CA HIS A 94 8.93 3.44 -12.18
C HIS A 94 7.67 2.69 -11.74
N PRO A 95 7.51 1.40 -12.08
CA PRO A 95 6.29 0.68 -11.79
C PRO A 95 6.15 0.43 -10.30
N ILE A 96 4.92 0.51 -9.81
CA ILE A 96 4.58 0.01 -8.48
C ILE A 96 4.47 -1.52 -8.56
N VAL A 97 5.51 -2.22 -8.13
CA VAL A 97 5.60 -3.69 -8.24
C VAL A 97 4.99 -4.36 -7.01
N LEU A 98 4.01 -5.24 -7.28
CA LEU A 98 3.51 -6.20 -6.31
C LEU A 98 4.27 -7.51 -6.51
N THR A 99 5.01 -7.93 -5.49
CA THR A 99 5.74 -9.19 -5.51
C THR A 99 4.98 -10.20 -4.68
N GLU A 100 4.71 -11.37 -5.24
CA GLU A 100 4.25 -12.51 -4.47
C GLU A 100 5.42 -13.09 -3.66
N GLN A 101 5.27 -13.14 -2.35
CA GLN A 101 6.24 -13.77 -1.47
C GLN A 101 5.60 -14.89 -0.68
N THR A 102 6.16 -16.08 -0.83
CA THR A 102 5.79 -17.23 -0.02
C THR A 102 6.40 -17.07 1.36
N ILE A 103 5.55 -16.94 2.36
CA ILE A 103 5.96 -16.89 3.77
C ILE A 103 5.59 -18.19 4.47
N SER A 104 6.44 -18.58 5.42
CA SER A 104 6.16 -19.68 6.34
C SER A 104 5.57 -19.08 7.61
N ILE A 105 4.29 -19.32 7.86
CA ILE A 105 3.65 -18.91 9.11
C ILE A 105 3.98 -19.96 10.17
N PRO A 106 4.62 -19.58 11.30
CA PRO A 106 4.89 -20.51 12.38
C PRO A 106 3.59 -21.14 12.88
N ALA A 107 3.59 -22.47 13.06
CA ALA A 107 2.48 -23.16 13.69
C ALA A 107 2.30 -22.70 15.16
N GLU A 108 1.08 -22.80 15.68
CA GLU A 108 0.82 -22.52 17.09
C GLU A 108 1.71 -23.43 17.96
N PRO A 109 2.39 -22.90 18.99
CA PRO A 109 3.09 -23.76 19.95
C PRO A 109 2.07 -24.72 20.57
N ALA A 110 2.36 -26.03 20.50
CA ALA A 110 1.55 -27.04 21.15
C ALA A 110 1.33 -26.65 22.62
N GLU A 111 0.10 -26.84 23.13
CA GLU A 111 -0.13 -26.69 24.57
C GLU A 111 0.88 -27.59 25.29
N PRO A 112 1.61 -27.09 26.29
CA PRO A 112 2.49 -27.95 27.06
C PRO A 112 1.61 -29.05 27.63
N GLU A 113 1.87 -30.30 27.27
CA GLU A 113 1.18 -31.44 27.85
C GLU A 113 1.21 -31.28 29.38
N LYS A 114 0.08 -31.56 30.05
CA LYS A 114 0.03 -31.61 31.51
C LYS A 114 0.94 -32.75 32.00
N VAL A 115 2.23 -32.50 32.06
CA VAL A 115 3.21 -33.40 32.64
C VAL A 115 4.01 -32.59 33.65
N MET A 116 3.96 -33.06 34.89
CA MET A 116 4.80 -32.57 35.97
C MET A 116 6.27 -32.55 35.52
N SER A 117 6.89 -31.36 35.52
CA SER A 117 8.33 -31.10 35.41
C SER A 117 9.04 -31.49 34.08
N PRO A 118 10.19 -30.86 33.75
CA PRO A 118 10.43 -30.33 32.40
C PRO A 118 11.21 -31.28 31.50
N ILE A 119 10.71 -31.49 30.29
CA ILE A 119 11.53 -31.79 29.11
C ILE A 119 11.00 -30.89 27.99
N PRO A 120 11.82 -29.98 27.43
CA PRO A 120 11.39 -29.13 26.34
C PRO A 120 11.29 -29.98 25.08
N VAL A 121 10.09 -30.46 24.79
CA VAL A 121 9.79 -31.06 23.49
C VAL A 121 9.65 -29.91 22.50
N PHE A 122 10.72 -29.66 21.75
CA PHE A 122 10.64 -28.95 20.47
C PHE A 122 9.77 -29.80 19.52
N ALA A 123 8.47 -29.52 19.48
CA ALA A 123 7.55 -30.19 18.57
C ALA A 123 7.34 -29.34 17.31
N ILE A 124 7.74 -29.94 16.19
CA ILE A 124 7.64 -29.45 14.82
C ILE A 124 6.16 -29.35 14.44
N GLY A 125 5.67 -28.13 14.21
CA GLY A 125 4.36 -27.90 13.60
C GLY A 125 4.50 -27.66 12.10
N THR A 126 3.52 -28.12 11.32
CA THR A 126 3.49 -27.91 9.88
C THR A 126 3.32 -26.42 9.58
N ALA A 127 4.34 -25.82 8.95
CA ALA A 127 4.25 -24.46 8.44
C ALA A 127 3.21 -24.38 7.32
N VAL A 128 2.41 -23.30 7.31
CA VAL A 128 1.56 -22.98 6.16
C VAL A 128 2.33 -22.00 5.27
N ALA A 129 2.46 -22.37 4.00
CA ALA A 129 2.95 -21.49 2.95
C ALA A 129 1.80 -20.61 2.46
N VAL A 130 1.99 -19.29 2.48
CA VAL A 130 0.98 -18.29 2.06
C VAL A 130 1.61 -17.34 1.04
N GLY A 131 0.89 -17.00 -0.03
CA GLY A 131 1.32 -16.04 -1.04
C GLY A 131 0.89 -14.62 -0.67
N LEU A 132 1.83 -13.79 -0.20
CA LEU A 132 1.55 -12.37 0.04
C LEU A 132 1.94 -11.52 -1.14
N TYR A 133 0.98 -10.77 -1.69
CA TYR A 133 1.18 -9.78 -2.73
C TYR A 133 1.32 -8.41 -2.08
N ILE A 134 2.53 -7.87 -2.00
CA ILE A 134 2.75 -6.58 -1.38
C ILE A 134 3.94 -5.85 -1.99
N PHE A 135 3.95 -4.54 -1.80
CA PHE A 135 5.04 -3.66 -2.19
C PHE A 135 6.28 -3.94 -1.34
N THR A 136 7.43 -4.13 -1.98
CA THR A 136 8.77 -4.22 -1.38
C THR A 136 8.96 -5.28 -0.26
N ASN A 137 10.20 -5.60 0.08
CA ASN A 137 10.49 -6.67 1.06
C ASN A 137 10.15 -6.28 2.52
N VAL A 138 10.10 -4.99 2.85
CA VAL A 138 9.90 -4.52 4.24
C VAL A 138 8.46 -4.75 4.69
N TRP A 139 7.48 -4.51 3.81
CA TRP A 139 6.07 -4.65 4.16
C TRP A 139 5.59 -6.11 4.15
N VAL A 140 6.28 -7.00 3.42
CA VAL A 140 6.04 -8.45 3.47
C VAL A 140 6.14 -8.99 4.88
N ALA A 141 7.22 -8.64 5.59
CA ALA A 141 7.43 -9.10 6.96
C ALA A 141 6.29 -8.66 7.89
N LEU A 142 5.83 -7.41 7.74
CA LEU A 142 4.78 -6.86 8.56
C LEU A 142 3.40 -7.45 8.23
N ALA A 143 3.10 -7.70 6.95
CA ALA A 143 1.89 -8.39 6.51
C ALA A 143 1.88 -9.86 6.96
N ALA A 144 3.04 -10.53 6.94
CA ALA A 144 3.22 -11.88 7.46
C ALA A 144 2.92 -11.96 8.96
N GLU A 145 3.49 -11.03 9.73
CA GLU A 145 3.27 -10.95 11.18
C GLU A 145 1.79 -10.66 11.48
N LEU A 146 1.18 -9.71 10.77
CA LEU A 146 -0.24 -9.38 10.90
C LEU A 146 -1.13 -10.61 10.65
N LEU A 147 -0.85 -11.38 9.60
CA LEU A 147 -1.59 -12.60 9.27
C LEU A 147 -1.40 -13.69 10.33
N ALA A 148 -0.17 -13.94 10.79
CA ALA A 148 0.15 -14.92 11.83
C ALA A 148 -0.62 -14.62 13.14
N VAL A 149 -0.61 -13.36 13.57
CA VAL A 149 -1.33 -12.91 14.77
C VAL A 149 -2.85 -13.06 14.59
N ALA A 150 -3.38 -12.75 13.40
CA ALA A 150 -4.80 -12.90 13.11
C ALA A 150 -5.27 -14.36 13.12
N LEU A 151 -4.49 -15.28 12.54
CA LEU A 151 -4.78 -16.72 12.57
C LEU A 151 -4.74 -17.26 14.01
N SER A 152 -3.73 -16.87 14.78
CA SER A 152 -3.61 -17.23 16.20
C SER A 152 -4.81 -16.73 17.01
N TYR A 153 -5.26 -15.50 16.75
CA TYR A 153 -6.46 -14.95 17.38
C TYR A 153 -7.72 -15.76 17.06
N ARG A 154 -7.93 -16.17 15.81
CA ARG A 154 -9.09 -16.99 15.40
C ARG A 154 -9.10 -18.34 16.13
N GLN A 155 -7.95 -18.99 16.24
CA GLN A 155 -7.81 -20.27 16.95
C GLN A 155 -8.18 -20.13 18.42
N VAL A 156 -7.67 -19.08 19.09
CA VAL A 156 -8.03 -18.77 20.48
C VAL A 156 -9.53 -18.45 20.60
N VAL A 157 -10.14 -17.67 19.71
CA VAL A 157 -11.59 -17.44 19.80
C VAL A 157 -12.40 -18.74 19.64
N ALA A 158 -11.93 -19.68 18.81
CA ALA A 158 -12.62 -20.94 18.55
C ALA A 158 -12.64 -21.92 19.73
N LYS A 159 -11.61 -21.95 20.60
CA LYS A 159 -11.53 -22.92 21.72
C LYS A 159 -12.56 -22.68 22.85
N LYS A 160 -13.33 -21.58 22.85
CA LYS A 160 -14.42 -21.25 23.81
C LYS A 160 -14.07 -21.41 25.31
N GLN A 161 -12.79 -21.28 25.68
CA GLN A 161 -12.37 -21.21 27.08
C GLN A 161 -12.67 -19.82 27.67
N ALA A 162 -13.03 -19.78 28.95
CA ALA A 162 -13.48 -18.57 29.65
C ALA A 162 -12.64 -18.27 30.91
N ASP A 163 -11.35 -18.64 30.92
CA ASP A 163 -10.45 -18.29 32.01
C ASP A 163 -9.75 -16.93 31.79
N ILE A 164 -9.30 -16.31 32.88
CA ILE A 164 -8.70 -14.97 32.87
C ILE A 164 -7.44 -14.89 31.98
N LYS A 165 -6.66 -15.97 31.91
CA LYS A 165 -5.44 -16.03 31.07
C LYS A 165 -5.82 -16.02 29.60
N PHE A 166 -6.92 -16.69 29.24
CA PHE A 166 -7.45 -16.74 27.90
C PHE A 166 -8.01 -15.40 27.43
N GLU A 167 -8.74 -14.70 28.30
CA GLU A 167 -9.24 -13.34 28.01
C GLU A 167 -8.09 -12.32 27.89
N ALA A 168 -7.04 -12.43 28.73
CA ALA A 168 -5.83 -11.63 28.58
C ALA A 168 -5.13 -11.91 27.22
N LYS A 169 -4.98 -13.18 26.84
CA LYS A 169 -4.40 -13.58 25.53
C LYS A 169 -5.20 -13.02 24.35
N LYS A 170 -6.55 -13.07 24.40
CA LYS A 170 -7.42 -12.44 23.38
C LYS A 170 -7.20 -10.93 23.30
N ALA A 171 -7.08 -10.24 24.43
CA ALA A 171 -6.87 -8.80 24.48
C ALA A 171 -5.51 -8.40 23.88
N ASP A 172 -4.46 -9.16 24.17
CA ASP A 172 -3.13 -8.92 23.61
C ASP A 172 -3.11 -9.11 22.09
N TYR A 173 -3.72 -10.18 21.57
CA TYR A 173 -3.84 -10.35 20.11
C TYR A 173 -4.60 -9.20 19.44
N LYS A 174 -5.73 -8.76 20.01
CA LYS A 174 -6.47 -7.60 19.47
C LYS A 174 -5.60 -6.34 19.41
N ARG A 175 -4.78 -6.10 20.44
CA ARG A 175 -3.85 -4.97 20.48
C ARG A 175 -2.78 -5.10 19.39
N SER A 176 -2.19 -6.27 19.24
CA SER A 176 -1.18 -6.55 18.20
C SER A 176 -1.75 -6.39 16.80
N ILE A 177 -2.92 -6.98 16.49
CA ILE A 177 -3.60 -6.80 15.19
C ILE A 177 -3.83 -5.33 14.90
N LYS A 178 -4.33 -4.56 15.88
CA LYS A 178 -4.57 -3.12 15.71
C LYS A 178 -3.28 -2.36 15.40
N LYS A 179 -2.20 -2.65 16.11
CA LYS A 179 -0.89 -2.01 15.92
C LYS A 179 -0.33 -2.36 14.53
N LEU A 180 -0.19 -3.64 14.23
CA LEU A 180 0.39 -4.14 12.98
C LEU A 180 -0.39 -3.63 11.76
N LYS A 181 -1.73 -3.64 11.82
CA LYS A 181 -2.56 -3.04 10.76
C LYS A 181 -2.25 -1.56 10.55
N ARG A 182 -2.21 -0.77 11.63
CA ARG A 182 -1.93 0.66 11.52
C ARG A 182 -0.54 0.91 10.93
N ASP A 183 0.46 0.18 11.43
CA ASP A 183 1.85 0.34 11.01
C ASP A 183 1.99 -0.03 9.51
N LEU A 184 1.29 -1.09 9.06
CA LEU A 184 1.23 -1.50 7.65
C LEU A 184 0.60 -0.43 6.75
N VAL A 185 -0.57 0.07 7.14
CA VAL A 185 -1.30 1.09 6.37
C VAL A 185 -0.49 2.37 6.27
N LEU A 186 0.07 2.85 7.38
CA LEU A 186 0.89 4.08 7.38
C LEU A 186 2.15 3.93 6.55
N GLY A 187 2.82 2.79 6.67
CA GLY A 187 4.03 2.48 5.91
C GLY A 187 3.80 2.49 4.40
N LEU A 188 2.82 1.72 3.95
CA LEU A 188 2.45 1.66 2.53
C LEU A 188 1.98 3.00 1.99
N THR A 189 1.18 3.73 2.77
CA THR A 189 0.73 5.06 2.38
C THR A 189 1.93 5.97 2.12
N LYS A 190 2.91 5.99 3.04
CA LYS A 190 4.09 6.84 2.91
C LYS A 190 4.93 6.51 1.68
N ASP A 191 5.16 5.22 1.39
CA ASP A 191 5.94 4.81 0.21
C ASP A 191 5.23 5.19 -1.10
N LEU A 192 3.90 5.10 -1.14
CA LEU A 192 3.12 5.54 -2.29
C LEU A 192 3.10 7.08 -2.43
N GLU A 193 3.07 7.82 -1.32
CA GLU A 193 3.21 9.29 -1.36
C GLU A 193 4.57 9.73 -1.90
N GLU A 194 5.63 9.02 -1.52
CA GLU A 194 6.97 9.25 -2.03
C GLU A 194 7.02 8.99 -3.55
N TRP A 195 6.43 7.89 -4.01
CA TRP A 195 6.31 7.60 -5.44
C TRP A 195 5.54 8.70 -6.20
N LEU A 196 4.41 9.16 -5.66
CA LEU A 196 3.64 10.27 -6.22
C LEU A 196 4.45 11.58 -6.26
N THR A 197 5.24 11.84 -5.21
CA THR A 197 6.12 13.00 -5.12
C THR A 197 7.21 12.96 -6.19
N GLN A 198 7.79 11.78 -6.44
CA GLN A 198 8.80 11.58 -7.49
C GLN A 198 8.21 11.81 -8.88
N GLY A 199 7.00 11.31 -9.15
CA GLY A 199 6.33 11.54 -10.44
C GLY A 199 5.94 13.01 -10.64
N LYS A 200 5.53 13.71 -9.56
CA LYS A 200 5.33 15.16 -9.61
C LYS A 200 6.64 15.89 -9.96
N ALA A 201 7.75 15.52 -9.32
CA ALA A 201 9.05 16.12 -9.62
C ALA A 201 9.50 15.86 -11.08
N ALA A 202 9.22 14.67 -11.62
CA ALA A 202 9.45 14.36 -13.03
C ALA A 202 8.59 15.23 -13.95
N SER A 203 7.30 15.41 -13.62
CA SER A 203 6.42 16.34 -14.32
C SER A 203 6.96 17.77 -14.31
N ASP A 204 7.38 18.27 -13.14
CA ASP A 204 7.94 19.62 -13.01
C ASP A 204 9.21 19.79 -13.89
N ALA A 205 10.07 18.76 -13.95
CA ALA A 205 11.25 18.77 -14.81
C ALA A 205 10.89 18.79 -16.31
N ILE A 206 9.86 18.04 -16.73
CA ILE A 206 9.37 18.06 -18.12
C ILE A 206 8.79 19.43 -18.45
N LEU A 207 7.95 20.00 -17.58
CA LEU A 207 7.40 21.36 -17.79
C LEU A 207 8.49 22.41 -17.92
N HIS A 208 9.53 22.34 -17.08
CA HIS A 208 10.69 23.22 -17.19
C HIS A 208 11.43 23.09 -18.53
N SER A 209 11.48 21.90 -19.14
CA SER A 209 12.07 21.72 -20.48
C SER A 209 11.31 22.48 -21.59
N TYR A 210 10.03 22.77 -21.35
CA TYR A 210 9.17 23.61 -22.20
C TYR A 210 9.16 25.08 -21.78
N ASN A 211 9.89 25.47 -20.74
CA ASN A 211 9.84 26.79 -20.10
C ASN A 211 8.44 27.13 -19.51
N LEU A 212 7.73 26.14 -18.95
CA LEU A 212 6.39 26.25 -18.36
C LEU A 212 6.36 26.15 -16.83
#